data_AF-A0A3A4VHK7-F1
#
_entry.id   AF-A0A3A4VHK7-F1
#
_cell.length_a   1.000
_cell.length_b   1.000
_cell.length_c   1.000
_cell.angle_alpha   90.00
_cell.angle_beta   90.00
_cell.angle_gamma   90.00
#
_symmetry.space_group_name_H-M   'P 1'
#
loop_
_entity.id
_entity.type
_entity.pdbx_description
1 polymer ?
#
loop_
_entity_poly.entity_id
_entity_poly.type
_entity_poly.pdbx_seq_one_letter_code
_entity_poly.pdbx_strand_id
1 'polypeptide(L)'
;MPIAVILSAAVLVSASIASEWTLPGNPLYRIKTGVNERVQAALALSSSADAGLQTTFAERRLQEISELSAKGEGNTEAAAEAYARYEAHAYRAAAHAAQFRASGDIEAAADIEARLQSLVHIDTGTEASAQAQGSAAVELGL
;
A
#
# COMPACT_ATOMS: atom_id res chain seq x y z
N MET A 1 3.31 -18.97 -35.02
CA MET A 1 3.75 -18.20 -33.84
C MET A 1 2.73 -17.15 -33.31
N PRO A 2 1.38 -17.34 -33.39
CA PRO A 2 0.45 -16.49 -32.61
C PRO A 2 0.00 -17.15 -31.29
N ILE A 3 0.01 -18.48 -31.22
CA ILE A 3 -0.47 -19.25 -30.05
C ILE A 3 0.42 -19.02 -28.82
N ALA A 4 1.74 -18.92 -28.99
CA ALA A 4 2.66 -18.64 -27.89
C ALA A 4 2.45 -17.23 -27.29
N VAL A 5 2.11 -16.23 -28.11
CA VAL A 5 1.85 -14.84 -27.67
C VAL A 5 0.55 -14.75 -26.88
N ILE A 6 -0.49 -15.48 -27.31
CA ILE A 6 -1.79 -15.51 -26.64
C ILE A 6 -1.68 -16.24 -25.29
N LEU A 7 -0.91 -17.32 -25.21
CA LEU A 7 -0.67 -18.03 -23.94
C LEU A 7 0.15 -17.19 -22.94
N SER A 8 1.15 -16.42 -23.40
CA SER A 8 1.89 -15.50 -22.52
C SER A 8 1.00 -14.38 -21.97
N ALA A 9 0.08 -13.82 -22.77
CA ALA A 9 -0.82 -12.78 -22.31
C ALA A 9 -1.82 -13.28 -21.23
N ALA A 10 -2.34 -14.51 -21.38
CA ALA A 10 -3.26 -15.09 -20.39
C ALA A 10 -2.58 -15.39 -19.05
N VAL A 11 -1.31 -15.84 -19.05
CA VAL A 11 -0.51 -16.08 -17.84
C VAL A 11 -0.16 -14.76 -17.14
N LEU A 12 0.14 -13.68 -17.90
CA LEU A 12 0.33 -12.36 -17.31
C LEU A 12 -0.95 -11.81 -16.66
N VAL A 13 -2.12 -11.94 -17.32
CA VAL A 13 -3.40 -11.46 -16.77
C VAL A 13 -3.78 -12.20 -15.48
N SER A 14 -3.59 -13.52 -15.44
CA SER A 14 -3.91 -14.32 -14.25
C SER A 14 -2.92 -14.07 -13.09
N ALA A 15 -1.62 -13.92 -13.38
CA ALA A 15 -0.64 -13.51 -12.38
C ALA A 15 -0.89 -12.09 -11.83
N SER A 16 -1.34 -11.15 -12.67
CA SER A 16 -1.73 -9.81 -12.25
C SER A 16 -2.90 -9.84 -11.27
N ILE A 17 -3.96 -10.63 -11.52
CA ILE A 17 -5.10 -10.74 -10.60
C ILE A 17 -4.69 -11.40 -9.29
N ALA A 18 -3.90 -12.48 -9.35
CA ALA A 18 -3.42 -13.15 -8.14
C ALA A 18 -2.49 -12.26 -7.30
N SER A 19 -1.69 -11.40 -7.94
CA SER A 19 -0.76 -10.51 -7.26
C SER A 19 -1.45 -9.48 -6.36
N GLU A 20 -2.71 -9.13 -6.61
CA GLU A 20 -3.45 -8.13 -5.84
C GLU A 20 -3.59 -8.53 -4.36
N TRP A 21 -3.67 -9.82 -4.09
CA TRP A 21 -3.84 -10.39 -2.74
C TRP A 21 -2.53 -10.87 -2.13
N THR A 22 -1.39 -10.53 -2.74
CA THR A 22 -0.09 -10.98 -2.25
C THR A 22 0.48 -10.01 -1.21
N LEU A 23 1.12 -10.59 -0.21
CA LEU A 23 1.87 -9.88 0.81
C LEU A 23 3.31 -9.63 0.37
N PRO A 24 3.97 -8.61 0.94
CA PRO A 24 5.40 -8.41 0.85
C PRO A 24 6.18 -9.72 1.10
N GLY A 25 7.27 -9.92 0.36
CA GLY A 25 8.04 -11.18 0.37
C GLY A 25 7.53 -12.26 -0.58
N ASN A 26 6.28 -12.19 -1.05
CA ASN A 26 5.81 -13.08 -2.11
C ASN A 26 6.42 -12.70 -3.48
N PRO A 27 6.85 -13.66 -4.32
CA PRO A 27 7.41 -13.35 -5.65
C PRO A 27 6.50 -12.50 -6.54
N LEU A 28 5.17 -12.69 -6.45
CA LEU A 28 4.18 -11.95 -7.22
C LEU A 28 3.94 -10.53 -6.69
N TYR A 29 4.42 -10.20 -5.48
CA TYR A 29 4.34 -8.85 -4.93
C TYR A 29 5.08 -7.81 -5.78
N ARG A 30 6.16 -8.25 -6.46
CA ARG A 30 6.87 -7.40 -7.44
C ARG A 30 6.02 -7.11 -8.67
N ILE A 31 5.10 -7.99 -9.04
CA ILE A 31 4.13 -7.73 -10.12
C ILE A 31 3.06 -6.75 -9.63
N LYS A 32 2.55 -6.94 -8.40
CA LYS A 32 1.61 -6.02 -7.76
C LYS A 32 2.13 -4.58 -7.77
N THR A 33 3.28 -4.36 -7.13
CA THR A 33 3.83 -3.00 -6.93
C THR A 33 4.61 -2.48 -8.14
N GLY A 34 5.27 -3.37 -8.89
CA GLY A 34 6.13 -3.01 -10.02
C GLY A 34 5.39 -2.87 -11.35
N VAL A 35 4.22 -3.50 -11.51
CA VAL A 35 3.45 -3.48 -12.75
C VAL A 35 2.04 -2.95 -12.51
N ASN A 36 1.21 -3.63 -11.72
CA ASN A 36 -0.20 -3.30 -11.59
C ASN A 36 -0.41 -1.88 -11.02
N GLU A 37 0.23 -1.58 -9.89
CA GLU A 37 0.11 -0.27 -9.23
C GLU A 37 0.70 0.86 -10.09
N ARG A 38 1.73 0.58 -10.90
CA ARG A 38 2.27 1.55 -11.87
C ARG A 38 1.32 1.83 -13.02
N VAL A 39 0.62 0.81 -13.51
CA VAL A 39 -0.42 0.98 -14.53
C VAL A 39 -1.57 1.80 -13.97
N GLN A 40 -2.03 1.52 -12.75
CA GLN A 40 -3.06 2.32 -12.08
C GLN A 40 -2.61 3.78 -11.93
N ALA A 41 -1.38 4.02 -11.49
CA ALA A 41 -0.81 5.37 -11.37
C ALA A 41 -0.71 6.08 -12.73
N ALA A 42 -0.33 5.37 -13.79
CA ALA A 42 -0.29 5.94 -15.15
C ALA A 42 -1.68 6.30 -15.69
N LEU A 43 -2.73 5.65 -15.20
CA LEU A 43 -4.13 5.93 -15.57
C LEU A 43 -4.80 6.97 -14.66
N ALA A 44 -4.13 7.42 -13.59
CA ALA A 44 -4.61 8.51 -12.74
C ALA A 44 -4.35 9.87 -13.42
N LEU A 45 -5.19 10.21 -14.40
CA LEU A 45 -5.00 11.36 -15.30
C LEU A 45 -5.27 12.74 -14.66
N SER A 46 -5.72 12.80 -13.41
CA SER A 46 -5.95 14.05 -12.68
C SER A 46 -5.24 14.02 -11.32
N SER A 47 -4.87 15.19 -10.81
CA SER A 47 -4.25 15.29 -9.48
C SER A 47 -5.14 14.70 -8.39
N SER A 48 -6.47 14.84 -8.51
CA SER A 48 -7.41 14.29 -7.53
C SER A 48 -7.46 12.77 -7.58
N ALA A 49 -7.44 12.19 -8.79
CA ALA A 49 -7.36 10.75 -8.98
C ALA A 49 -6.04 10.18 -8.45
N ASP A 50 -4.90 10.85 -8.71
CA ASP A 50 -3.62 10.40 -8.18
C ASP A 50 -3.59 10.51 -6.65
N ALA A 51 -4.02 11.64 -6.07
CA ALA A 51 -4.09 11.82 -4.62
C ALA A 51 -4.93 10.72 -3.95
N GLY A 52 -6.12 10.42 -4.49
CA GLY A 52 -6.96 9.33 -4.03
C GLY A 52 -6.25 7.98 -4.14
N LEU A 53 -5.61 7.70 -5.27
CA LEU A 53 -4.89 6.45 -5.48
C LEU A 53 -3.71 6.28 -4.51
N GLN A 54 -2.96 7.35 -4.24
CA GLN A 54 -1.89 7.33 -3.23
C GLN A 54 -2.45 7.00 -1.84
N THR A 55 -3.59 7.58 -1.44
CA THR A 55 -4.22 7.21 -0.15
C THR A 55 -4.64 5.73 -0.10
N THR A 56 -5.18 5.19 -1.20
CA THR A 56 -5.54 3.76 -1.30
C THR A 56 -4.33 2.84 -1.21
N PHE A 57 -3.22 3.18 -1.87
CA PHE A 57 -1.99 2.38 -1.75
C PHE A 57 -1.39 2.45 -0.35
N ALA A 58 -1.43 3.61 0.31
CA ALA A 58 -0.98 3.75 1.68
C ALA A 58 -1.82 2.85 2.63
N GLU A 59 -3.14 2.89 2.52
CA GLU A 59 -4.05 2.04 3.32
C GLU A 59 -3.74 0.55 3.14
N ARG A 60 -3.55 0.14 1.88
CA ARG A 60 -3.23 -1.25 1.54
C ARG A 60 -1.92 -1.72 2.16
N ARG A 61 -0.89 -0.88 2.19
CA ARG A 61 0.38 -1.22 2.85
C ARG A 61 0.19 -1.42 4.36
N LEU A 62 -0.63 -0.60 5.02
CA LEU A 62 -0.96 -0.82 6.44
C LEU A 62 -1.71 -2.14 6.67
N GLN A 63 -2.66 -2.48 5.78
CA GLN A 63 -3.34 -3.78 5.83
C GLN A 63 -2.38 -4.95 5.69
N GLU A 64 -1.43 -4.87 4.73
CA GLU A 64 -0.40 -5.89 4.54
C GLU A 64 0.50 -6.05 5.77
N ILE A 65 0.88 -4.95 6.42
CA ILE A 65 1.67 -4.96 7.65
C ILE A 65 0.87 -5.60 8.79
N SER A 66 -0.41 -5.26 8.93
CA SER A 66 -1.30 -5.89 9.91
C SER A 66 -1.42 -7.40 9.69
N GLU A 67 -1.54 -7.85 8.43
CA GLU A 67 -1.58 -9.28 8.09
C GLU A 67 -0.26 -10.00 8.38
N LEU A 68 0.88 -9.36 8.10
CA LEU A 68 2.21 -9.89 8.44
C LEU A 68 2.38 -9.99 9.96
N SER A 69 2.01 -8.95 10.71
CA SER A 69 2.02 -8.96 12.18
C SER A 69 1.14 -10.07 12.74
N ALA A 70 -0.08 -10.27 12.21
CA ALA A 70 -0.95 -11.37 12.61
C ALA A 70 -0.32 -12.77 12.40
N LYS A 71 0.65 -12.89 11.49
CA LYS A 71 1.43 -14.12 11.22
C LYS A 71 2.74 -14.19 12.00
N GLY A 72 3.06 -13.20 12.84
CA GLY A 72 4.34 -13.10 13.55
C GLY A 72 5.49 -12.56 12.67
N GLU A 73 5.20 -12.06 11.48
CA GLU A 73 6.15 -11.56 10.50
C GLU A 73 6.25 -10.02 10.48
N GLY A 74 5.68 -9.35 11.49
CA GLY A 74 5.62 -7.87 11.57
C GLY A 74 6.96 -7.16 11.70
N ASN A 75 8.03 -7.87 12.09
CA ASN A 75 9.38 -7.33 12.22
C ASN A 75 10.34 -7.79 11.09
N THR A 76 9.79 -8.32 10.00
CA THR A 76 10.59 -8.78 8.86
C THR A 76 10.99 -7.63 7.94
N GLU A 77 12.01 -7.84 7.10
CA GLU A 77 12.37 -6.91 6.02
C GLU A 77 11.17 -6.64 5.09
N ALA A 78 10.31 -7.63 4.89
CA ALA A 78 9.09 -7.50 4.09
C ALA A 78 8.08 -6.53 4.72
N ALA A 79 7.90 -6.57 6.05
CA ALA A 79 7.07 -5.60 6.77
C ALA A 79 7.68 -4.19 6.73
N ALA A 80 9.00 -4.07 6.89
CA ALA A 80 9.72 -2.80 6.78
C ALA A 80 9.59 -2.18 5.37
N GLU A 81 9.68 -3.00 4.32
CA GLU A 81 9.47 -2.55 2.94
C GLU A 81 8.05 -2.01 2.73
N ALA A 82 7.03 -2.70 3.25
CA ALA A 82 5.66 -2.24 3.18
C ALA A 82 5.47 -0.91 3.93
N TYR A 83 6.08 -0.75 5.11
CA TYR A 83 6.02 0.50 5.88
C TYR A 83 6.66 1.67 5.12
N ALA A 84 7.84 1.47 4.53
CA ALA A 84 8.49 2.50 3.71
C ALA A 84 7.64 2.90 2.50
N ARG A 85 6.93 1.94 1.89
CA ARG A 85 5.97 2.22 0.79
C ARG A 85 4.75 2.97 1.29
N TYR A 86 4.21 2.62 2.46
CA TYR A 86 3.13 3.35 3.11
C TYR A 86 3.51 4.84 3.27
N GLU A 87 4.66 5.13 3.88
CA GLU A 87 5.13 6.49 4.09
C GLU A 87 5.27 7.27 2.77
N ALA A 88 5.83 6.62 1.74
CA ALA A 88 5.99 7.24 0.43
C ALA A 88 4.63 7.62 -0.21
N HIS A 89 3.62 6.76 -0.08
CA HIS A 89 2.28 7.03 -0.57
C HIS A 89 1.58 8.12 0.25
N ALA A 90 1.66 8.06 1.58
CA ALA A 90 1.11 9.09 2.47
C ALA A 90 1.74 10.47 2.19
N TYR A 91 3.05 10.53 1.98
CA TYR A 91 3.76 11.76 1.62
C TYR A 91 3.27 12.36 0.30
N ARG A 92 3.08 11.52 -0.74
CA ARG A 92 2.57 11.99 -2.03
C ARG A 92 1.12 12.50 -1.94
N ALA A 93 0.26 11.80 -1.20
CA ALA A 93 -1.08 12.28 -0.93
C ALA A 93 -1.08 13.62 -0.18
N ALA A 94 -0.21 13.78 0.83
CA ALA A 94 -0.06 15.05 1.55
C ALA A 94 0.44 16.19 0.65
N ALA A 95 1.35 15.90 -0.28
CA ALA A 95 1.81 16.86 -1.27
C ALA A 95 0.67 17.33 -2.18
N HIS A 96 -0.22 16.44 -2.62
CA HIS A 96 -1.42 16.81 -3.38
C HIS A 96 -2.40 17.66 -2.57
N ALA A 97 -2.66 17.32 -1.31
CA ALA A 97 -3.51 18.14 -0.44
C ALA A 97 -2.95 19.57 -0.30
N ALA A 98 -1.63 19.72 -0.14
CA ALA A 98 -0.99 21.02 -0.11
C ALA A 98 -1.14 21.78 -1.44
N GLN A 99 -1.06 21.09 -2.58
CA GLN A 99 -1.28 21.69 -3.90
C GLN A 99 -2.73 22.16 -4.09
N PHE A 100 -3.72 21.35 -3.73
CA PHE A 100 -5.14 21.73 -3.79
C PHE A 100 -5.44 22.97 -2.94
N ARG A 101 -4.88 23.01 -1.73
CA ARG A 101 -5.01 24.19 -0.87
C ARG A 101 -4.40 25.43 -1.51
N ALA A 102 -3.22 25.31 -2.11
CA ALA A 102 -2.55 26.41 -2.79
C ALA A 102 -3.29 26.89 -4.05
N SER A 103 -4.01 26.00 -4.75
CA SER A 103 -4.85 26.35 -5.90
C SER A 103 -6.25 26.84 -5.52
N GLY A 104 -6.59 26.89 -4.22
CA GLY A 104 -7.90 27.31 -3.73
C GLY A 104 -8.98 26.22 -3.75
N ASP A 105 -8.62 24.98 -4.07
CA ASP A 105 -9.51 23.82 -4.01
C ASP A 105 -9.50 23.24 -2.59
N ILE A 106 -10.20 23.94 -1.69
CA ILE A 106 -10.22 23.60 -0.25
C ILE A 106 -10.97 22.29 -0.01
N GLU A 107 -11.97 21.96 -0.84
CA GLU A 107 -12.75 20.73 -0.71
C GLU A 107 -11.88 19.50 -1.03
N ALA A 108 -11.15 19.52 -2.15
CA ALA A 108 -10.24 18.43 -2.49
C ALA A 108 -9.10 18.28 -1.47
N ALA A 109 -8.57 19.39 -0.95
CA ALA A 109 -7.57 19.34 0.12
C ALA A 109 -8.13 18.67 1.39
N ALA A 110 -9.32 19.08 1.84
CA ALA A 110 -9.94 18.55 3.05
C ALA A 110 -10.28 17.05 2.95
N ASP A 111 -10.76 16.58 1.79
CA ASP A 111 -11.06 15.17 1.57
C ASP A 111 -9.80 14.29 1.67
N ILE A 112 -8.68 14.71 1.05
CA ILE A 112 -7.41 13.99 1.14
C ILE A 112 -6.84 14.03 2.56
N GLU A 113 -6.94 15.17 3.24
CA GLU A 113 -6.48 15.30 4.64
C GLU A 113 -7.27 14.40 5.59
N ALA A 114 -8.59 14.31 5.43
CA ALA A 114 -9.41 13.41 6.23
C ALA A 114 -8.99 11.93 6.04
N ARG A 115 -8.67 11.54 4.80
CA ARG A 115 -8.14 10.19 4.51
C ARG A 115 -6.77 9.98 5.15
N LEU A 116 -5.87 10.96 5.08
CA LEU A 116 -4.56 10.90 5.74
C LEU A 116 -4.68 10.78 7.27
N GLN A 117 -5.63 11.48 7.89
CA GLN A 117 -5.89 11.34 9.32
C GLN A 117 -6.37 9.94 9.69
N SER A 118 -7.25 9.34 8.87
CA SER A 118 -7.65 7.94 9.04
C SER A 118 -6.44 7.00 8.96
N LEU A 119 -5.54 7.23 8.00
CA LEU A 119 -4.32 6.43 7.85
C LEU A 119 -3.40 6.51 9.07
N VAL A 120 -3.23 7.70 9.66
CA VAL A 120 -2.45 7.86 10.91
C VAL A 120 -3.09 7.06 12.05
N HIS A 121 -4.42 7.05 12.14
CA HIS A 121 -5.10 6.26 13.15
C HIS A 121 -4.88 4.75 12.96
N ILE A 122 -4.95 4.26 11.72
CA ILE A 122 -4.65 2.86 11.39
C ILE A 122 -3.20 2.52 11.73
N ASP A 123 -2.25 3.39 11.38
CA ASP A 123 -0.82 3.18 11.60
C ASP A 123 -0.51 2.99 13.09
N THR A 124 -0.94 3.93 13.93
CA THR A 124 -0.78 3.83 15.40
C THR A 124 -1.40 2.57 16.00
N GLY A 125 -2.56 2.12 15.49
CA GLY A 125 -3.17 0.86 15.91
C GLY A 125 -2.36 -0.38 15.48
N THR A 126 -1.71 -0.31 14.33
CA THR A 126 -0.87 -1.38 13.78
C THR A 126 0.41 -1.54 14.58
N GLU A 127 1.07 -0.42 14.92
CA GLU A 127 2.25 -0.39 15.79
C GLU A 127 1.95 -0.94 17.19
N ALA A 128 0.82 -0.53 17.79
CA ALA A 128 0.40 -1.03 19.10
C ALA A 128 0.18 -2.55 19.10
N SER A 129 -0.40 -3.08 18.02
CA SER A 129 -0.63 -4.53 17.85
C SER A 129 0.68 -5.29 17.67
N ALA A 130 1.64 -4.75 16.90
CA ALA A 130 2.95 -5.36 16.71
C ALA A 130 3.79 -5.40 18.01
N GLN A 131 3.75 -4.32 18.81
CA GLN A 131 4.44 -4.26 20.10
C GLN A 131 3.88 -5.24 21.14
N ALA A 132 2.56 -5.42 21.17
CA ALA A 132 1.91 -6.40 22.04
C ALA A 132 2.35 -7.83 21.71
N GLN A 133 2.47 -8.16 20.42
CA GLN A 133 2.95 -9.48 19.98
C GLN A 133 4.43 -9.70 20.29
N GLY A 134 5.28 -8.70 20.07
CA GLY A 134 6.71 -8.78 20.41
C GLY A 134 6.93 -9.01 21.90
N SER A 135 6.14 -8.34 22.75
CA SER A 135 6.21 -8.51 24.21
C SER A 135 5.75 -9.91 24.66
N ALA A 136 4.69 -10.44 24.05
CA ALA A 136 4.19 -11.79 24.34
C ALA A 136 5.19 -12.90 23.91
N ALA A 137 5.90 -12.72 22.79
CA ALA A 137 6.93 -13.66 22.36
C ALA A 137 8.10 -13.73 23.36
N VAL A 138 8.52 -12.57 23.90
CA VAL A 138 9.59 -12.48 24.90
C VAL A 138 9.20 -13.13 26.24
N GLU A 139 7.95 -12.97 26.69
CA GLU A 139 7.48 -13.63 27.92
C GLU A 139 7.36 -15.16 27.80
N LEU A 140 7.12 -15.68 26.59
CA LEU A 140 7.05 -17.12 26.34
C LEU A 140 8.42 -17.80 26.15
N GLY A 141 9.52 -17.05 26.24
CA GLY A 141 10.89 -17.59 26.17
C GLY A 141 11.25 -18.19 24.81
N LEU A 142 10.60 -17.72 23.73
CA LEU A 142 10.95 -18.00 22.34
C LEU A 142 12.00 -17.01 21.82
#